data_AF-A0A2J0MNI8-F1
#
_entry.id   AF-A0A2J0MNI8-F1
#
_cell.length_a   1.000
_cell.length_b   1.000
_cell.length_c   1.000
_cell.angle_alpha   90.00
_cell.angle_beta   90.00
_cell.angle_gamma   90.00
#
_symmetry.space_group_name_H-M   'P 1'
#
loop_
_entity.id
_entity.type
_entity.pdbx_description
1 polymer ?
#
loop_
_entity_poly.entity_id
_entity_poly.type
_entity_poly.pdbx_seq_one_letter_code
_entity_poly.pdbx_strand_id
1 'polypeptide(L)'
;MSGKNNQSTKKRTAEDKNAVLEQLKKLPIVQAACQRAGVGRASFYRWKIEDKQFAKDADEAIAEGVEMINDLSENQLIMAIRDNNLSAVRFWLQNRHRAYTNKVEVLERGISVNQELNVEQKKIVEDALRLASLDSKKYDNPNEHSSESANTGAKQ
;
A
#
# COMPACT_ATOMS: atom_id res chain seq x y z
N MET A 1 16.47 9.97 -55.25
CA MET A 1 17.07 10.76 -54.14
C MET A 1 16.38 10.57 -52.78
N SER A 2 15.29 9.81 -52.64
CA SER A 2 14.54 9.69 -51.37
C SER A 2 15.13 8.79 -50.27
N GLY A 3 16.14 7.96 -50.57
CA GLY A 3 16.68 6.99 -49.59
C GLY A 3 17.59 7.59 -48.50
N LYS A 4 18.34 8.66 -48.81
CA LYS A 4 19.32 9.25 -47.87
C LYS A 4 18.66 10.05 -46.73
N ASN A 5 17.54 10.73 -47.00
CA ASN A 5 16.88 11.57 -45.99
C ASN A 5 16.20 10.75 -44.88
N ASN A 6 15.69 9.55 -45.19
CA ASN A 6 14.99 8.71 -44.20
C ASN A 6 15.96 8.09 -43.17
N GLN A 7 17.18 7.71 -43.58
CA GLN A 7 18.18 7.18 -42.65
C GLN A 7 18.65 8.23 -41.64
N SER A 8 18.85 9.48 -42.08
CA SER A 8 19.25 10.58 -41.19
C SER A 8 18.19 10.87 -40.12
N THR A 9 16.91 10.91 -40.50
CA THR A 9 15.81 11.14 -39.55
C THR A 9 15.68 10.00 -38.53
N LYS A 10 15.83 8.74 -38.96
CA LYS A 10 15.81 7.57 -38.05
C LYS A 10 16.96 7.61 -37.06
N LYS A 11 18.17 7.94 -37.52
CA LYS A 11 19.36 8.09 -36.66
C LYS A 11 19.13 9.16 -35.58
N ARG A 12 18.66 10.34 -35.99
CA ARG A 12 18.37 11.44 -35.06
C ARG A 12 17.29 11.05 -34.03
N THR A 13 16.23 10.38 -34.47
CA THR A 13 15.17 9.91 -33.54
C THR A 13 15.72 8.93 -32.50
N ALA A 14 16.65 8.06 -32.89
CA ALA A 14 17.29 7.13 -31.95
C ALA A 14 18.20 7.86 -30.96
N GLU A 15 18.96 8.86 -31.41
CA GLU A 15 19.78 9.72 -30.56
C GLU A 15 18.91 10.49 -29.55
N ASP A 16 17.80 11.08 -30.01
CA ASP A 16 16.85 11.82 -29.17
C ASP A 16 16.21 10.90 -28.11
N LYS A 17 15.80 9.68 -28.50
CA LYS A 17 15.30 8.66 -27.56
C LYS A 17 16.32 8.34 -26.48
N ASN A 18 17.55 8.01 -26.88
CA ASN A 18 18.64 7.70 -25.95
C ASN A 18 18.95 8.88 -25.03
N ALA A 19 18.97 10.11 -25.56
CA ALA A 19 19.19 11.29 -24.75
C ALA A 19 18.13 11.46 -23.66
N VAL A 20 16.85 11.21 -23.97
CA VAL A 20 15.78 11.24 -22.96
C VAL A 20 15.99 10.16 -21.90
N LEU A 21 16.30 8.92 -22.31
CA LEU A 21 16.52 7.80 -21.38
C LEU A 21 17.67 8.08 -20.41
N GLU A 22 18.79 8.61 -20.89
CA GLU A 22 19.93 8.98 -20.05
C GLU A 22 19.63 10.10 -19.05
N GLN A 23 18.67 10.97 -19.36
CA GLN A 23 18.21 11.98 -18.40
C GLN A 23 17.24 11.38 -17.37
N LEU A 24 16.40 10.41 -17.76
CA LEU A 24 15.47 9.74 -16.86
C LEU A 24 16.19 8.94 -15.78
N LYS A 25 17.30 8.28 -16.11
CA LYS A 25 18.17 7.58 -15.15
C LYS A 25 18.74 8.48 -14.05
N LYS A 26 18.82 9.79 -14.30
CA LYS A 26 19.36 10.78 -13.35
C LYS A 26 18.27 11.52 -12.59
N LEU A 27 17.19 11.85 -13.29
CA LEU A 27 16.04 12.54 -12.73
C LEU A 27 14.77 11.99 -13.40
N PRO A 28 13.98 11.16 -12.70
CA PRO A 28 12.83 10.44 -13.28
C PRO A 28 11.61 11.34 -13.48
N ILE A 29 11.81 12.55 -14.03
CA ILE A 29 10.79 13.54 -14.33
C ILE A 29 10.77 13.73 -15.84
N VAL A 30 9.77 13.15 -16.51
CA VAL A 30 9.64 13.14 -17.98
C VAL A 30 9.75 14.53 -18.59
N GLN A 31 9.10 15.54 -18.00
CA GLN A 31 9.18 16.93 -18.49
C GLN A 31 10.62 17.45 -18.49
N ALA A 32 11.36 17.24 -17.40
CA ALA A 32 12.73 17.71 -17.27
C ALA A 32 13.68 16.93 -18.19
N ALA A 33 13.50 15.62 -18.31
CA ALA A 33 14.28 14.78 -19.21
C ALA A 33 14.08 15.18 -20.68
N CYS A 34 12.83 15.38 -21.10
CA CYS A 34 12.46 15.86 -22.43
C CYS A 34 13.08 17.24 -22.71
N GLN A 35 12.95 18.19 -21.77
CA GLN A 35 13.52 19.53 -21.92
C GLN A 35 15.04 19.50 -22.08
N ARG A 36 15.75 18.70 -21.27
CA ARG A 36 17.21 18.56 -21.35
C ARG A 36 17.68 17.85 -22.62
N ALA A 37 16.88 16.92 -23.13
CA ALA A 37 17.15 16.25 -24.40
C ALA A 37 16.73 17.07 -25.63
N GLY A 38 16.09 18.23 -25.46
CA GLY A 38 15.58 19.03 -26.59
C GLY A 38 14.38 18.39 -27.30
N VAL A 39 13.66 17.49 -26.62
CA VAL A 39 12.53 16.74 -27.16
C VAL A 39 11.22 17.27 -26.59
N GLY A 40 10.18 17.39 -27.41
CA GLY A 40 8.84 17.71 -26.93
C GLY A 40 8.21 16.53 -26.18
N ARG A 41 7.58 16.78 -25.03
CA ARG A 41 6.95 15.74 -24.19
C ARG A 41 5.93 14.86 -24.93
N ALA A 42 5.20 15.42 -25.90
CA ALA A 42 4.29 14.66 -26.75
C ALA A 42 5.02 13.58 -27.59
N SER A 43 6.26 13.84 -28.03
CA SER A 43 7.05 12.87 -28.79
C SER A 43 7.46 11.69 -27.93
N PHE A 44 7.81 11.92 -26.66
CA PHE A 44 8.09 10.84 -25.70
C PHE A 44 6.90 9.88 -25.57
N TYR A 45 5.69 10.41 -25.31
CA TYR A 45 4.51 9.56 -25.15
C TYR A 45 4.12 8.86 -26.45
N ARG A 46 4.28 9.52 -27.60
CA ARG A 46 4.08 8.88 -28.91
C ARG A 46 5.03 7.70 -29.08
N TRP A 47 6.32 7.86 -28.78
CA TRP A 47 7.29 6.76 -28.85
C TRP A 47 6.95 5.63 -27.88
N LYS A 48 6.47 5.94 -26.67
CA LYS A 48 5.99 4.95 -25.69
C LYS A 48 4.84 4.08 -26.22
N ILE A 49 4.01 4.61 -27.14
CA ILE A 49 2.89 3.88 -27.76
C ILE A 49 3.37 3.10 -28.99
N GLU A 50 4.18 3.74 -29.84
CA GLU A 50 4.59 3.21 -31.14
C GLU A 50 5.75 2.21 -31.06
N ASP A 51 6.60 2.31 -30.04
CA ASP A 51 7.82 1.52 -29.88
C ASP A 51 7.85 0.85 -28.51
N LYS A 52 7.53 -0.46 -28.50
CA LYS A 52 7.50 -1.27 -27.28
C LYS A 52 8.86 -1.41 -26.61
N GLN A 53 9.96 -1.39 -27.37
CA GLN A 53 11.29 -1.48 -26.79
C GLN A 53 11.61 -0.17 -26.05
N PHE A 54 11.37 0.97 -26.70
CA PHE A 54 11.53 2.27 -26.04
C PHE A 54 10.64 2.41 -24.80
N ALA A 55 9.42 1.90 -24.83
CA ALA A 55 8.53 1.91 -23.67
C ALA A 55 9.15 1.17 -22.47
N LYS A 56 9.70 -0.02 -22.71
CA LYS A 56 10.39 -0.82 -21.69
C LYS A 56 11.64 -0.11 -21.19
N ASP A 57 12.49 0.38 -22.09
CA ASP A 57 13.73 1.07 -21.73
C ASP A 57 13.44 2.35 -20.92
N ALA A 58 12.33 3.04 -21.23
CA ALA A 58 11.89 4.22 -20.48
C ALA A 58 11.42 3.86 -19.07
N ASP A 59 10.68 2.76 -18.91
CA ASP A 59 10.25 2.27 -17.59
C ASP A 59 11.45 1.84 -16.74
N GLU A 60 12.43 1.15 -17.35
CA GLU A 60 13.69 0.77 -16.69
C GLU A 60 14.51 2.00 -16.29
N ALA A 61 14.66 2.98 -17.20
CA ALA A 61 15.38 4.23 -16.91
C ALA A 61 14.70 5.05 -15.80
N ILE A 62 13.36 5.06 -15.73
CA ILE A 62 12.62 5.71 -14.65
C ILE A 62 12.86 4.98 -13.33
N ALA A 63 12.82 3.65 -13.32
CA ALA A 63 13.09 2.87 -12.11
C ALA A 63 14.51 3.11 -11.59
N GLU A 64 15.52 3.10 -12.47
CA GLU A 64 16.91 3.43 -12.12
C GLU A 64 17.03 4.85 -11.54
N GLY A 65 16.37 5.82 -12.16
CA GLY A 65 16.34 7.19 -11.65
C GLY A 65 15.64 7.35 -10.31
N VAL A 66 14.62 6.53 -10.02
CA VAL A 66 13.96 6.51 -8.71
C VAL A 66 14.93 6.02 -7.64
N GLU A 67 15.67 4.94 -7.88
CA GLU A 67 16.68 4.45 -6.94
C GLU A 67 17.77 5.48 -6.67
N MET A 68 18.28 6.16 -7.71
CA MET A 68 19.25 7.24 -7.53
C MET A 68 18.71 8.40 -6.66
N ILE A 69 17.45 8.79 -6.85
CA ILE A 69 16.82 9.82 -6.03
C ILE A 69 16.54 9.33 -4.61
N ASN A 70 16.25 8.05 -4.42
CA ASN A 70 16.11 7.46 -3.09
C ASN A 70 17.42 7.57 -2.31
N ASP A 71 18.56 7.17 -2.90
CA ASP A 71 19.88 7.29 -2.27
C ASP A 71 20.20 8.74 -1.86
N LEU A 72 19.92 9.68 -2.76
CA LEU A 72 20.09 11.12 -2.47
C LEU A 72 19.18 11.58 -1.33
N SER A 73 17.93 11.12 -1.33
CA SER A 73 16.94 11.46 -0.31
C SER A 73 17.30 10.86 1.06
N GLU A 74 17.86 9.66 1.10
CA GLU A 74 18.39 9.06 2.33
C GLU A 74 19.56 9.89 2.89
N ASN A 75 20.50 10.31 2.04
CA ASN A 75 21.58 11.18 2.49
C ASN A 75 21.05 12.53 3.02
N GLN A 76 20.08 13.14 2.33
CA GLN A 76 19.45 14.39 2.78
C GLN A 76 18.72 14.22 4.12
N LEU A 77 18.06 13.08 4.34
CA LEU A 77 17.43 12.76 5.60
C LEU A 77 18.46 12.69 6.74
N ILE A 78 19.61 12.06 6.50
CA ILE A 78 20.70 11.99 7.48
C ILE A 78 21.28 13.38 7.76
N MET A 79 21.47 14.22 6.74
CA MET A 79 21.93 15.61 6.93
C MET A 79 20.94 16.40 7.79
N ALA A 80 19.64 16.30 7.51
CA ALA A 80 18.61 16.96 8.33
C ALA A 80 18.63 16.48 9.79
N ILE A 81 18.91 15.20 10.05
CA ILE A 81 19.07 14.67 11.41
C ILE A 81 20.29 15.30 12.10
N ARG A 82 21.43 15.43 11.41
CA ARG A 82 22.63 16.09 11.94
C ARG A 82 22.36 17.56 12.30
N ASP A 83 21.51 18.21 11.53
CA ASP A 83 21.09 19.61 11.75
C ASP A 83 19.95 19.75 12.78
N ASN A 84 19.72 18.73 13.62
CA ASN A 84 18.71 18.72 14.68
C ASN A 84 17.25 18.92 14.19
N ASN A 85 16.93 18.52 12.96
CA ASN A 85 15.55 18.51 12.49
C ASN A 85 14.76 17.38 13.18
N LEU A 86 13.99 17.73 14.22
CA LEU A 86 13.23 16.76 15.00
C LEU A 86 12.16 16.00 14.20
N SER A 87 11.63 16.60 13.13
CA SER A 87 10.70 15.92 12.23
C SER A 87 11.39 14.80 11.45
N ALA A 88 12.61 15.04 10.97
CA ALA A 88 13.45 14.04 10.32
C ALA A 88 13.84 12.90 11.28
N VAL A 89 14.24 13.25 12.53
CA VAL A 89 14.55 12.28 13.58
C VAL A 89 13.33 11.40 13.88
N ARG A 90 12.16 12.02 14.07
CA ARG A 90 10.91 11.31 14.32
C ARG A 90 10.58 10.36 13.17
N PHE A 91 10.63 10.87 11.93
CA PHE A 91 10.37 10.06 10.73
C PHE A 91 11.31 8.85 10.64
N TRP A 92 12.61 9.04 10.87
CA TRP A 92 13.58 7.96 10.85
C TRP A 92 13.28 6.88 11.90
N LEU A 93 13.04 7.29 13.16
CA LEU A 93 12.76 6.35 14.25
C LEU A 93 11.45 5.59 14.03
N GLN A 94 10.39 6.27 13.57
CA GLN A 94 9.10 5.64 13.30
C GLN A 94 9.19 4.52 12.26
N ASN A 95 10.04 4.68 11.24
CA ASN A 95 10.16 3.73 10.14
C ASN A 95 11.23 2.66 10.36
N ARG A 96 12.25 2.90 11.19
CA ARG A 96 13.41 1.99 11.35
C ARG A 96 13.60 1.41 12.75
N HIS A 97 12.81 1.85 13.74
CA HIS A 97 12.92 1.33 15.11
C HIS A 97 11.55 0.92 15.67
N ARG A 98 11.37 -0.39 15.93
CA ARG A 98 10.08 -0.99 16.36
C ARG A 98 9.43 -0.31 17.56
N ALA A 99 10.21 0.18 18.53
CA ALA A 99 9.67 0.89 19.69
C ALA A 99 8.95 2.21 19.36
N TYR A 100 9.25 2.81 18.20
CA TYR A 100 8.68 4.08 17.75
C TYR A 100 7.72 3.92 16.57
N THR A 101 7.53 2.70 16.06
CA THR A 101 6.58 2.42 14.98
C THR A 101 5.16 2.80 15.42
N ASN A 102 4.39 3.35 14.49
CA ASN A 102 2.99 3.67 14.73
C ASN A 102 2.24 2.39 15.10
N LYS A 103 1.72 2.33 16.33
CA LYS A 103 0.85 1.24 16.77
C LYS A 103 -0.55 1.57 16.27
N VAL A 104 -1.11 0.68 15.44
CA VAL A 104 -2.53 0.72 15.13
C VAL A 104 -3.25 0.10 16.32
N GLU A 105 -3.89 0.93 17.13
CA GLU A 105 -4.83 0.42 18.13
C GLU A 105 -6.09 -0.04 17.39
N VAL A 106 -6.29 -1.36 17.31
CA VAL A 106 -7.57 -1.93 16.89
C VAL A 106 -8.52 -1.73 18.06
N LEU A 107 -9.22 -0.60 18.06
CA LEU A 107 -10.40 -0.44 18.89
C LEU A 107 -11.42 -1.46 18.36
N GLU A 108 -11.57 -2.58 19.06
CA GLU A 108 -12.71 -3.47 18.88
C GLU A 108 -13.97 -2.63 19.12
N ARG A 109 -14.53 -2.09 18.04
CA ARG A 109 -15.83 -1.41 18.08
C ARG A 109 -16.89 -2.47 18.33
N GLY A 110 -17.09 -2.78 19.61
CA GLY A 110 -18.30 -3.38 20.14
C GLY A 110 -18.76 -4.63 19.39
N ILE A 111 -17.94 -5.69 19.38
CA ILE A 111 -18.56 -7.02 19.44
C ILE A 111 -19.06 -7.13 20.87
N SER A 112 -20.30 -6.66 21.11
CA SER A 112 -21.01 -7.00 22.33
C SER A 112 -21.05 -8.52 22.37
N VAL A 113 -20.24 -9.12 23.23
CA VAL A 113 -20.17 -10.58 23.43
C VAL A 113 -21.54 -11.15 23.85
N ASN A 114 -22.51 -10.29 24.18
CA ASN A 114 -23.91 -10.57 24.46
C ASN A 114 -24.87 -9.73 23.60
N GLN A 115 -24.71 -9.70 22.28
CA GLN A 115 -25.80 -9.26 21.40
C GLN A 115 -26.76 -10.44 21.16
N GLU A 116 -27.98 -10.35 21.69
CA GLU A 116 -29.04 -11.28 21.30
C GLU A 116 -29.26 -11.19 19.79
N LEU A 117 -29.33 -12.35 19.12
CA LEU A 117 -29.61 -12.42 17.69
C LEU A 117 -30.95 -11.71 17.40
N ASN A 118 -30.97 -10.88 16.36
CA ASN A 118 -32.22 -10.31 15.88
C ASN A 118 -33.12 -11.38 15.24
N VAL A 119 -34.39 -11.05 15.01
CA VAL A 119 -35.40 -12.03 14.54
C VAL A 119 -35.01 -12.67 13.22
N GLU A 120 -34.48 -11.90 12.27
CA GLU A 120 -34.05 -12.41 10.96
C GLU A 120 -32.82 -13.32 11.07
N GLN A 121 -31.85 -12.94 11.92
CA GLN A 121 -30.66 -13.74 12.19
C GLN A 121 -31.02 -15.07 12.88
N LYS A 122 -31.95 -15.06 13.83
CA LYS A 122 -32.47 -16.28 14.48
C LYS A 122 -33.06 -17.23 13.45
N LYS A 123 -33.90 -16.71 12.54
CA LYS A 123 -34.54 -17.49 11.49
C LYS A 123 -33.53 -18.13 10.53
N ILE A 124 -32.50 -17.39 10.13
CA ILE A 124 -31.43 -17.91 9.28
C ILE A 124 -30.67 -19.05 9.98
N VAL A 125 -30.37 -18.89 11.27
CA VAL A 125 -29.69 -19.93 12.07
C VAL A 125 -30.60 -21.17 12.23
N GLU A 126 -31.89 -20.97 12.46
CA GLU A 126 -32.88 -22.04 12.59
C GLU A 126 -33.03 -22.85 11.28
N ASP A 127 -33.13 -22.15 10.14
CA ASP A 127 -33.18 -22.79 8.82
C ASP A 127 -31.89 -23.56 8.53
N ALA A 128 -30.73 -23.00 8.88
CA ALA A 128 -29.44 -23.67 8.71
C ALA A 128 -29.31 -24.92 9.58
N LEU A 129 -29.75 -24.88 10.84
CA LEU A 129 -29.74 -26.03 11.75
C LEU A 129 -30.67 -27.15 11.26
N ARG A 130 -31.85 -26.79 10.77
CA ARG A 130 -32.81 -27.71 10.15
C ARG A 130 -32.23 -28.38 8.91
N LEU A 131 -31.59 -27.60 8.02
CA LEU A 131 -30.94 -28.13 6.82
C LEU A 131 -29.75 -29.05 7.13
N ALA A 132 -29.00 -28.73 8.19
CA ALA A 132 -27.92 -29.57 8.69
C ALA A 132 -28.39 -30.85 9.39
N SER A 133 -29.71 -31.09 9.48
CA SER A 133 -30.32 -32.24 10.17
C SER A 133 -29.91 -32.36 11.64
N LEU A 134 -29.51 -31.24 12.26
CA LEU A 134 -29.25 -31.13 13.69
C LEU A 134 -30.58 -30.78 14.38
N ASP A 135 -31.50 -31.75 14.42
CA ASP A 135 -32.74 -31.61 15.19
C ASP A 135 -32.38 -31.52 16.67
N SER A 136 -32.38 -30.30 17.21
CA SER A 136 -32.24 -30.07 18.64
C SER A 136 -33.50 -30.62 19.32
N LYS A 137 -33.39 -31.85 19.84
CA LYS A 137 -34.34 -32.36 20.83
C LYS A 137 -34.52 -31.30 21.91
N LYS A 138 -35.78 -30.92 22.14
CA LYS A 138 -36.21 -30.02 23.20
C LYS A 138 -35.49 -30.36 24.51
N TYR A 139 -34.66 -29.44 24.99
CA TYR A 139 -34.35 -29.36 26.41
C TYR A 139 -35.39 -28.44 27.03
N ASP A 140 -36.57 -29.00 27.29
CA ASP A 140 -37.42 -28.51 28.38
C ASP A 140 -36.76 -29.00 29.67
N ASN A 141 -36.23 -28.09 30.52
CA ASN A 141 -35.95 -28.46 31.91
C ASN A 141 -36.87 -27.67 32.85
N PRO A 142 -37.91 -28.32 33.41
CA PRO A 142 -38.80 -27.77 34.41
C PRO A 142 -38.23 -27.98 35.82
N ASN A 143 -37.74 -26.89 36.44
CA ASN A 143 -37.58 -26.65 37.88
C ASN A 143 -36.76 -27.63 38.80
N GLU A 144 -36.15 -27.01 39.83
CA GLU A 144 -35.56 -27.58 41.07
C GLU A 144 -34.12 -28.12 41.02
N HIS A 145 -33.19 -27.48 41.73
CA HIS A 145 -32.96 -27.81 43.15
C HIS A 145 -31.99 -26.83 43.84
N SER A 146 -32.49 -26.22 44.91
CA SER A 146 -31.84 -25.95 46.21
C SER A 146 -30.41 -25.39 46.28
N SER A 147 -30.28 -24.18 46.82
CA SER A 147 -29.17 -23.83 47.70
C SER A 147 -29.70 -23.33 49.05
N GLU A 148 -29.91 -24.28 49.96
CA GLU A 148 -29.91 -24.02 51.39
C GLU A 148 -28.47 -24.24 51.90
N SER A 149 -28.04 -23.39 52.83
CA SER A 149 -26.81 -23.43 53.66
C SER A 149 -25.45 -23.04 53.01
N ALA A 150 -24.98 -21.85 53.37
CA ALA A 150 -23.74 -21.63 54.16
C ALA A 150 -23.37 -20.14 54.14
N ASN A 151 -23.97 -19.33 55.02
CA ASN A 151 -23.39 -18.03 55.38
C ASN A 151 -22.66 -18.17 56.71
N THR A 152 -21.36 -18.43 56.62
CA THR A 152 -20.42 -18.39 57.73
C THR A 152 -19.97 -16.94 57.93
N GLY A 153 -20.44 -16.32 59.02
CA GLY A 153 -19.80 -15.24 59.79
C GLY A 153 -19.21 -14.01 59.09
N ALA A 154 -19.69 -12.81 59.46
CA ALA A 154 -18.86 -11.76 60.10
C ALA A 154 -19.62 -10.43 60.27
N LYS A 155 -19.54 -9.89 61.50
CA LYS A 155 -19.76 -8.48 61.95
C LYS A 155 -21.24 -8.04 62.04
N GLN A 156 -21.75 -7.55 63.17
CA GLN A 156 -21.16 -6.86 64.33
C GLN A 156 -21.69 -7.41 65.66
#